data_AF-A0A7X8K2I5-F1
#
_entry.id   AF-A0A7X8K2I5-F1
#
_cell.length_a   1.000
_cell.length_b   1.000
_cell.length_c   1.000
_cell.angle_alpha   90.00
_cell.angle_beta   90.00
_cell.angle_gamma   90.00
#
_symmetry.space_group_name_H-M   'P 1'
#
loop_
_entity.id
_entity.type
_entity.pdbx_description
1 polymer ?
#
loop_
_entity_poly.entity_id
_entity_poly.type
_entity_poly.pdbx_seq_one_letter_code
_entity_poly.pdbx_strand_id
1 'polypeptide(L)'
;MNILFVLFMTDFFLTYLGIDAGIIEEANPFMVWLFEIPFLPSLLIRLLMAAAVIYLPIRLIKAQKIRPVLAKTYYVIAYGANAIILGVHLYWIISYGMMIA
;
A
#
# COMPACT_ATOMS: atom_id res chain seq x y z
N MET A 1 9.77 -3.73 12.95
CA MET A 1 8.78 -3.63 11.85
C MET A 1 9.30 -2.64 10.82
N ASN A 2 9.24 -2.93 9.51
CA ASN A 2 9.75 -2.01 8.48
C ASN A 2 8.70 -0.92 8.18
N ILE A 3 9.10 0.35 8.06
CA ILE A 3 8.17 1.46 7.77
C ILE A 3 7.41 1.22 6.46
N LEU A 4 8.05 0.68 5.42
CA LEU A 4 7.39 0.35 4.16
C LEU A 4 6.22 -0.62 4.34
N PHE A 5 6.35 -1.58 5.26
CA PHE A 5 5.26 -2.52 5.57
C PHE A 5 4.09 -1.77 6.19
N VAL A 6 4.35 -0.86 7.13
CA VAL A 6 3.30 -0.05 7.74
C VAL A 6 2.59 0.79 6.69
N LEU A 7 3.33 1.53 5.86
CA LEU A 7 2.74 2.36 4.80
C LEU A 7 1.89 1.53 3.83
N PHE A 8 2.39 0.37 3.41
CA PHE A 8 1.69 -0.51 2.47
C PHE A 8 0.42 -1.14 3.04
N MET A 9 0.41 -1.44 4.36
CA MET A 9 -0.77 -1.95 5.05
C MET A 9 -1.75 -0.83 5.38
N THR A 10 -1.27 0.35 5.74
CA THR A 10 -2.12 1.54 5.94
C THR A 10 -2.88 1.87 4.67
N ASP A 11 -2.19 1.89 3.51
CA ASP A 11 -2.84 2.03 2.20
C ASP A 11 -3.96 0.99 2.02
N PHE A 12 -3.67 -0.29 2.24
CA PHE A 12 -4.69 -1.35 2.12
C PHE A 12 -5.91 -1.11 3.00
N PHE A 13 -5.73 -0.76 4.28
CA PHE A 13 -6.85 -0.53 5.18
C PHE A 13 -7.66 0.70 4.79
N LEU A 14 -6.99 1.80 4.41
CA LEU A 14 -7.68 3.01 3.97
C LEU A 14 -8.47 2.77 2.69
N THR A 15 -7.88 2.04 1.72
CA THR A 15 -8.57 1.68 0.48
C THR A 15 -9.75 0.76 0.74
N TYR A 16 -9.58 -0.31 1.53
CA TYR A 16 -10.66 -1.24 1.82
C TYR A 16 -11.83 -0.54 2.52
N LEU A 17 -11.55 0.24 3.56
CA LEU A 17 -12.58 0.97 4.31
C LEU A 17 -13.27 2.03 3.45
N GLY A 18 -12.52 2.74 2.61
CA GLY A 18 -13.10 3.78 1.76
C GLY A 18 -13.98 3.20 0.64
N ILE A 19 -13.65 2.02 0.11
CA ILE A 19 -14.48 1.32 -0.89
C ILE A 19 -15.73 0.76 -0.21
N ASP A 20 -15.59 0.12 0.95
CA ASP A 20 -16.70 -0.42 1.72
C ASP A 20 -17.70 0.67 2.15
N ALA A 21 -17.20 1.86 2.47
CA ALA A 21 -18.02 3.03 2.76
C ALA A 21 -18.66 3.67 1.51
N GLY A 22 -18.36 3.17 0.30
CA GLY A 22 -18.86 3.72 -0.96
C GLY A 22 -18.33 5.12 -1.27
N ILE A 23 -17.23 5.50 -0.64
CA ILE A 23 -16.68 6.83 -0.80
C ILE A 23 -15.75 6.80 -2.04
N ILE A 24 -14.87 5.78 -2.22
CA ILE A 24 -13.72 5.74 -3.18
C ILE A 24 -13.95 4.59 -4.13
N GLU A 25 -13.38 4.76 -5.31
CA GLU A 25 -13.09 3.69 -6.25
C GLU A 25 -11.57 3.46 -6.31
N GLU A 26 -11.15 2.21 -6.36
CA GLU A 26 -9.73 1.87 -6.56
C GLU A 26 -9.29 2.30 -7.96
N ALA A 27 -8.34 3.23 -8.02
CA ALA A 27 -7.85 3.79 -9.28
C ALA A 27 -6.93 2.82 -10.05
N ASN A 28 -6.35 1.83 -9.38
CA ASN A 28 -5.49 0.84 -10.00
C ASN A 28 -6.31 -0.35 -10.55
N PRO A 29 -6.50 -0.45 -11.88
CA PRO A 29 -7.34 -1.50 -12.48
C PRO A 29 -6.85 -2.92 -12.20
N PHE A 30 -5.56 -3.10 -11.88
CA PHE A 30 -4.99 -4.41 -11.54
C PHE A 30 -5.26 -4.82 -10.09
N MET A 31 -5.78 -3.92 -9.26
CA MET A 31 -6.01 -4.12 -7.83
C MET A 31 -7.48 -4.05 -7.42
N VAL A 32 -8.37 -3.56 -8.30
CA VAL A 32 -9.82 -3.46 -8.03
C VAL A 32 -10.38 -4.78 -7.47
N TRP A 33 -10.07 -5.90 -8.13
CA TRP A 33 -10.54 -7.24 -7.73
C TRP A 33 -10.14 -7.63 -6.30
N LEU A 34 -9.06 -7.09 -5.74
CA LEU A 34 -8.63 -7.39 -4.37
C LEU A 34 -9.63 -6.86 -3.34
N PHE A 35 -10.35 -5.78 -3.68
CA PHE A 35 -11.32 -5.14 -2.80
C PHE A 35 -12.76 -5.61 -3.06
N GLU A 36 -12.97 -6.43 -4.11
CA GLU A 36 -14.26 -7.07 -4.40
C GLU A 36 -14.49 -8.36 -3.59
N ILE A 37 -13.43 -8.92 -3.00
CA ILE A 37 -13.50 -10.13 -2.17
C ILE A 37 -13.60 -9.78 -0.67
N PRO A 38 -14.08 -10.72 0.19
CA PRO A 38 -14.20 -10.44 1.62
C PRO A 38 -12.86 -10.07 2.26
N PHE A 39 -12.95 -9.23 3.30
CA PHE A 39 -11.80 -8.64 4.00
C PHE A 39 -10.71 -9.64 4.40
N LEU A 40 -11.08 -10.80 4.93
CA LEU A 40 -10.10 -11.76 5.42
C LEU A 40 -9.26 -12.37 4.28
N PRO A 41 -9.85 -12.91 3.20
CA PRO A 41 -9.12 -13.27 1.98
C PRO A 41 -8.25 -12.15 1.40
N SER A 42 -8.77 -10.92 1.28
CA SER A 42 -8.00 -9.81 0.72
C SER A 42 -6.82 -9.44 1.61
N LEU A 43 -7.00 -9.45 2.93
CA LEU A 43 -5.93 -9.24 3.90
C LEU A 43 -4.83 -10.31 3.76
N LEU A 44 -5.19 -11.58 3.64
CA LEU A 44 -4.22 -12.66 3.45
C LEU A 44 -3.42 -12.48 2.16
N ILE A 45 -4.09 -12.17 1.05
CA ILE A 45 -3.43 -11.88 -0.23
C ILE A 45 -2.50 -10.67 -0.08
N ARG A 46 -2.95 -9.60 0.58
CA ARG A 46 -2.14 -8.40 0.81
C ARG A 46 -0.90 -8.70 1.65
N LEU A 47 -1.01 -9.57 2.66
CA LEU A 47 0.14 -10.02 3.45
C LEU A 47 1.13 -10.82 2.60
N LEU A 48 0.65 -11.68 1.69
CA LEU A 48 1.51 -12.39 0.73
C LEU A 48 2.20 -11.41 -0.23
N MET A 49 1.48 -10.41 -0.73
CA MET A 49 2.06 -9.34 -1.54
C MET A 49 3.14 -8.59 -0.76
N ALA A 50 2.88 -8.19 0.49
CA ALA A 50 3.87 -7.54 1.35
C ALA A 50 5.09 -8.43 1.57
N ALA A 51 4.92 -9.75 1.70
CA ALA A 51 6.04 -10.67 1.78
C ALA A 51 6.89 -10.63 0.49
N ALA A 52 6.25 -10.63 -0.69
CA ALA A 52 6.91 -10.62 -1.98
C ALA A 52 7.57 -9.27 -2.34
N VAL A 53 6.91 -8.14 -2.08
CA VAL A 53 7.33 -6.81 -2.56
C VAL A 53 8.08 -6.00 -1.51
N ILE A 54 8.00 -6.38 -0.23
CA ILE A 54 8.67 -5.69 0.88
C ILE A 54 9.67 -6.62 1.55
N TYR A 55 9.19 -7.71 2.16
CA TYR A 55 10.05 -8.56 2.98
C TYR A 55 11.20 -9.19 2.18
N LEU A 56 10.91 -9.84 1.05
CA LEU A 56 11.92 -10.52 0.24
C LEU A 56 12.98 -9.54 -0.33
N PRO A 57 12.62 -8.42 -0.98
CA PRO A 57 13.61 -7.45 -1.46
C PRO A 57 14.49 -6.91 -0.35
N ILE A 58 13.91 -6.55 0.80
CA ILE A 58 14.69 -6.04 1.94
C ILE A 58 15.64 -7.12 2.49
N ARG A 59 15.21 -8.38 2.55
CA ARG A 59 16.09 -9.50 2.95
C ARG A 59 17.26 -9.66 1.99
N LEU A 60 17.02 -9.61 0.68
CA LEU A 60 18.06 -9.72 -0.34
C LEU A 60 19.03 -8.53 -0.31
N ILE A 61 18.51 -7.31 -0.11
CA ILE A 61 19.31 -6.09 0.06
C ILE A 61 20.21 -6.21 1.31
N LYS A 62 19.65 -6.61 2.45
CA LYS A 62 20.41 -6.78 3.70
C LYS A 62 21.46 -7.88 3.59
N ALA A 63 21.18 -8.94 2.84
CA ALA A 63 22.14 -10.00 2.54
C ALA A 63 23.20 -9.60 1.49
N GLN A 64 23.23 -8.33 1.06
CA GLN A 64 24.15 -7.81 0.04
C GLN A 64 24.10 -8.58 -1.29
N LYS A 65 22.95 -9.20 -1.59
CA LYS A 65 22.72 -9.94 -2.84
C LYS A 65 22.25 -9.04 -4.00
N ILE A 66 22.04 -7.75 -3.72
CA ILE A 66 21.52 -6.76 -4.65
C ILE A 66 22.53 -5.62 -4.76
N ARG A 67 22.77 -5.14 -5.98
CA ARG A 67 23.68 -4.01 -6.24
C ARG A 67 23.20 -2.77 -5.47
N PRO A 68 24.10 -1.96 -4.87
CA PRO A 68 23.71 -0.79 -4.08
C PRO A 68 22.83 0.21 -4.83
N VAL A 69 23.09 0.41 -6.13
CA VAL A 69 22.27 1.28 -6.99
C VAL A 69 20.83 0.78 -7.07
N LEU A 70 20.62 -0.53 -7.27
CA LEU A 70 19.28 -1.12 -7.34
C LEU A 70 18.57 -1.06 -5.98
N ALA A 71 19.30 -1.27 -4.88
CA ALA A 71 18.75 -1.12 -3.54
C ALA A 71 18.28 0.31 -3.27
N LYS A 72 19.08 1.31 -3.67
CA LYS A 72 18.70 2.74 -3.56
C LYS A 72 17.45 3.03 -4.40
N THR A 73 17.43 2.60 -5.66
CA THR A 73 16.28 2.78 -6.56
C THR A 73 15.02 2.14 -5.98
N TYR A 74 15.11 0.92 -5.44
CA TYR A 74 13.99 0.25 -4.77
C TYR A 74 13.41 1.11 -3.65
N TYR A 75 14.23 1.62 -2.72
CA TYR A 75 13.72 2.43 -1.61
C TYR A 75 13.11 3.74 -2.09
N VAL A 76 13.73 4.42 -3.07
CA VAL A 76 13.20 5.67 -3.62
C VAL A 76 11.81 5.45 -4.23
N ILE A 77 11.65 4.40 -5.04
CA ILE A 77 10.36 4.07 -5.65
C ILE A 77 9.34 3.65 -4.58
N ALA A 78 9.72 2.76 -3.67
CA ALA A 78 8.80 2.23 -2.66
C ALA A 78 8.27 3.32 -1.72
N TYR A 79 9.14 4.19 -1.20
CA TYR A 79 8.71 5.31 -0.36
C TYR A 79 7.98 6.38 -1.18
N GLY A 80 8.45 6.69 -2.38
CA GLY A 80 7.80 7.69 -3.25
C GLY A 80 6.36 7.31 -3.60
N ALA A 81 6.15 6.07 -4.05
CA ALA A 81 4.81 5.58 -4.37
C ALA A 81 3.89 5.59 -3.15
N ASN A 82 4.34 5.11 -2.00
CA ASN A 82 3.54 5.12 -0.77
C ASN A 82 3.21 6.55 -0.30
N ALA A 83 4.15 7.49 -0.41
CA ALA A 83 3.90 8.88 -0.04
C ALA A 83 2.84 9.54 -0.94
N ILE A 84 2.88 9.28 -2.25
CA ILE A 84 1.87 9.76 -3.20
C ILE A 84 0.50 9.20 -2.84
N ILE A 85 0.41 7.89 -2.64
CA ILE A 85 -0.85 7.19 -2.34
C ILE A 85 -1.44 7.68 -1.00
N LEU A 86 -0.62 7.80 0.04
CA LEU A 86 -1.08 8.36 1.32
C LEU A 86 -1.48 9.84 1.22
N GLY A 87 -0.85 10.61 0.32
CA GLY A 87 -1.29 11.96 0.00
C GLY A 87 -2.70 11.98 -0.62
N VAL A 88 -3.00 11.03 -1.51
CA VAL A 88 -4.36 10.84 -2.05
C VAL A 88 -5.33 10.50 -0.92
N HIS A 89 -5.01 9.52 -0.08
CA HIS A 89 -5.87 9.17 1.07
C HIS A 89 -6.11 10.36 2.01
N LEU A 90 -5.08 11.17 2.29
CA LEU A 90 -5.20 12.34 3.15
C LEU A 90 -6.14 13.40 2.55
N TYR A 91 -5.95 13.75 1.27
CA TYR A 91 -6.86 14.66 0.56
C TYR A 91 -8.30 14.22 0.73
N TRP A 92 -8.50 12.92 0.67
CA TRP A 92 -9.80 12.33 0.56
C TRP A 92 -10.52 12.18 1.91
N ILE A 93 -9.77 11.82 2.96
CA ILE A 93 -10.23 11.92 4.36
C ILE A 93 -10.64 13.36 4.69
N ILE A 94 -9.85 14.35 4.25
CA ILE A 94 -10.17 15.77 4.47
C ILE A 94 -11.45 16.16 3.71
N SER A 95 -11.53 15.83 2.41
CA SER A 95 -12.71 16.14 1.59
C SER A 95 -13.98 15.52 2.15
N TYR A 96 -13.96 14.25 2.54
CA TYR A 96 -15.13 13.60 3.11
C TYR A 96 -15.44 14.09 4.52
N GLY A 97 -14.44 14.24 5.38
CA GLY A 97 -14.61 14.78 6.73
C GLY A 97 -15.22 16.18 6.77
N MET A 98 -14.92 17.03 5.78
CA MET A 98 -15.55 18.35 5.62
C MET A 98 -16.98 18.31 5.06
N MET A 99 -17.41 17.21 4.43
CA MET A 99 -18.78 17.08 3.91
C MET A 99 -19.79 16.63 4.97
N ILE A 100 -19.34 16.01 6.06
CA ILE A 100 -20.19 15.49 7.14
C ILE A 100 -20.15 16.34 8.44
N ALA A 101 -19.30 17.37 8.49
CA ALA A 101 -19.16 18.30 9.61
C ALA A 101 -19.95 19.59 9.37
#